data_AF-N4WWD5-F1
#
_entry.id   AF-N4WWD5-F1
#
_cell.length_a   1.000
_cell.length_b   1.000
_cell.length_c   1.000
_cell.angle_alpha   90.00
_cell.angle_beta   90.00
_cell.angle_gamma   90.00
#
_symmetry.space_group_name_H-M   'P 1'
#
loop_
_entity.id
_entity.type
_entity.pdbx_description
1 polymer ?
#
loop_
_entity_poly.entity_id
_entity_poly.type
_entity_poly.pdbx_seq_one_letter_code
_entity_poly.pdbx_strand_id
1 'polypeptide(L)'
;MSRYLSIYRFGIVVLLLPHLGVLAAPPGYDAASQLETRATPTSISIDAATLTSKWLEGSDKVQIIEMVLTNHDAVESFTKAENLTITASSSSFDLVQAARITRLMAGQQVVAQIGVKNKVGVAPGDPCSGTVTANWIGGKTTSTTVTGSCGFGDYTATKASLNKHWTPDWYNNAKFGIFIHWGVFSVPAFGNVGDKEDYAEWYWMRMTQPNYKSQTYQYHRETYGENFNYDDFIPSFTGDKFNAKEWVDLIAEAGAKYLVPVTKHHEGFAIFDVPTSTSLRSSVKLGPKRDFLAELMNAAKTYHPDIRRGTYFSMPEWFNPDYSKYATDCCGGFPGGPPKNPYTGVEVPYTGHVPVSDYVTDLQLPQMETLAYDSRYETEIMWCDIGGANNATIMLSKWLNWARDQGRQVTYNNRCGYGSTDHSDASGGDFTTPEYVTNGNTVVSKWETNRGMDPFSFGYNKDTPDTGYLTGIDIVKTLVDVVSKNGNFLLDIGPMANGTIPQIMQKGLKDAGKWIKERGESIYDTRFWQTTSGQGNFRYTISDSAFYIHVLEKPNLTLLIPDAIPFLNGDSVQVLGGNMSGTEVTATKNEDGTVALRLDDEILLSDRYVWTFKVVYQS
;
A
#
# COMPACT_ATOMS: atom_id res chain seq x y z
N MET A 1 24.38 -45.20 11.76
CA MET A 1 25.18 -45.12 13.01
C MET A 1 24.24 -44.67 14.12
N SER A 2 24.06 -45.51 15.16
CA SER A 2 23.40 -45.35 16.48
C SER A 2 22.13 -44.47 16.61
N ARG A 3 20.90 -44.97 16.83
CA ARG A 3 20.27 -45.64 18.01
C ARG A 3 20.40 -44.88 19.35
N TYR A 4 19.25 -44.49 19.94
CA TYR A 4 18.84 -44.89 21.30
C TYR A 4 17.30 -44.81 21.50
N LEU A 5 16.75 -45.88 22.07
CA LEU A 5 15.38 -46.08 22.58
C LEU A 5 15.26 -45.56 24.03
N SER A 6 14.04 -45.23 24.49
CA SER A 6 13.45 -45.91 25.66
C SER A 6 11.94 -45.62 25.82
N ILE A 7 11.20 -46.66 26.21
CA ILE A 7 9.77 -46.74 26.56
C ILE A 7 9.70 -47.26 28.01
N TYR A 8 8.66 -46.89 28.78
CA TYR A 8 7.85 -47.70 29.75
C TYR A 8 7.14 -46.74 30.75
N ARG A 9 5.81 -46.51 30.63
CA ARG A 9 4.64 -47.14 31.31
C ARG A 9 4.64 -47.11 32.85
N PHE A 10 3.59 -46.51 33.42
CA PHE A 10 2.75 -47.10 34.50
C PHE A 10 1.36 -46.46 34.46
N GLY A 11 0.31 -47.26 34.67
CA GLY A 11 -1.08 -46.80 34.79
C GLY A 11 -1.70 -47.29 36.09
N ILE A 12 -2.80 -46.65 36.52
CA ILE A 12 -3.75 -47.11 37.56
C ILE A 12 -5.17 -46.64 37.18
N VAL A 13 -6.15 -47.36 37.71
CA VAL A 13 -7.51 -47.70 37.25
C VAL A 13 -8.59 -47.09 38.17
N VAL A 14 -9.65 -46.51 37.56
CA VAL A 14 -11.12 -46.60 37.86
C VAL A 14 -11.71 -46.18 39.24
N LEU A 15 -12.76 -45.31 39.25
CA LEU A 15 -14.16 -45.61 39.68
C LEU A 15 -15.16 -44.40 39.57
N LEU A 16 -16.46 -44.70 39.64
CA LEU A 16 -17.67 -44.01 39.15
C LEU A 16 -18.42 -43.05 40.13
N LEU A 17 -19.06 -41.98 39.55
CA LEU A 17 -20.40 -41.33 39.76
C LEU A 17 -20.95 -40.97 41.19
N PRO A 18 -22.04 -40.15 41.40
CA PRO A 18 -22.89 -39.28 40.52
C PRO A 18 -23.29 -37.85 41.10
N HIS A 19 -23.99 -37.05 40.27
CA HIS A 19 -25.02 -36.01 40.54
C HIS A 19 -24.81 -34.81 41.53
N LEU A 20 -24.96 -33.56 41.04
CA LEU A 20 -26.08 -32.61 41.29
C LEU A 20 -25.66 -31.14 41.04
N GLY A 21 -26.58 -30.34 40.46
CA GLY A 21 -26.64 -28.89 40.65
C GLY A 21 -26.49 -28.02 39.40
N VAL A 22 -27.56 -27.90 38.60
CA VAL A 22 -27.76 -26.73 37.74
C VAL A 22 -28.18 -25.58 38.66
N LEU A 23 -27.27 -24.63 38.89
CA LEU A 23 -27.61 -23.35 39.52
C LEU A 23 -28.11 -22.39 38.44
N ALA A 24 -29.38 -22.00 38.54
CA ALA A 24 -29.96 -20.91 37.78
C ALA A 24 -29.21 -19.61 38.12
N ALA A 25 -28.81 -18.86 37.08
CA ALA A 25 -28.30 -17.50 37.25
C ALA A 25 -29.43 -16.58 37.76
N PRO A 26 -29.18 -15.69 38.75
CA PRO A 26 -30.18 -14.75 39.21
C PRO A 26 -30.42 -13.65 38.15
N PRO A 27 -31.66 -13.13 38.03
CA PRO A 27 -31.98 -12.06 37.09
C PRO A 27 -31.47 -10.72 37.66
N GLY A 28 -30.66 -10.01 36.86
CA GLY A 28 -30.15 -8.69 37.22
C GLY A 28 -28.69 -8.48 36.86
N TYR A 29 -28.30 -8.79 35.61
CA TYR A 29 -27.06 -8.26 35.04
C TYR A 29 -27.42 -7.02 34.23
N ASP A 30 -27.49 -5.89 34.92
CA ASP A 30 -27.53 -4.58 34.26
C ASP A 30 -26.08 -4.16 33.99
N ALA A 31 -25.60 -4.36 32.77
CA ALA A 31 -24.25 -3.97 32.36
C ALA A 31 -24.02 -2.44 32.51
N ALA A 32 -25.09 -1.63 32.57
CA ALA A 32 -24.97 -0.20 32.80
C ALA A 32 -24.56 0.13 34.26
N SER A 33 -24.86 -0.73 35.24
CA SER A 33 -24.59 -0.44 36.65
C SER A 33 -23.13 -0.68 37.09
N GLN A 34 -22.27 -1.24 36.22
CA GLN A 34 -20.84 -1.43 36.50
C GLN A 34 -19.94 -0.33 35.92
N LEU A 35 -20.48 0.57 35.09
CA LEU A 35 -19.74 1.77 34.67
C LEU A 35 -19.50 2.73 35.86
N GLU A 36 -20.34 2.71 36.89
CA GLU A 36 -20.21 3.58 38.07
C GLU A 36 -19.10 3.14 39.06
N THR A 37 -18.62 1.89 39.00
CA THR A 37 -17.57 1.37 39.91
C THR A 37 -16.16 1.39 39.33
N ARG A 38 -16.01 1.82 38.08
CA ARG A 38 -14.71 1.80 37.40
C ARG A 38 -13.86 3.01 37.80
N ALA A 39 -12.60 2.77 38.17
CA ALA A 39 -11.68 3.86 38.42
C ALA A 39 -11.32 4.56 37.09
N THR A 40 -11.41 5.89 37.05
CA THR A 40 -10.92 6.64 35.89
C THR A 40 -9.43 6.39 35.72
N PRO A 41 -8.95 6.01 34.51
CA PRO A 41 -7.52 5.83 34.29
C PRO A 41 -6.74 7.11 34.64
N THR A 42 -5.48 6.94 35.01
CA THR A 42 -4.65 7.99 35.62
C THR A 42 -3.41 8.30 34.83
N SER A 43 -2.96 7.40 33.95
CA SER A 43 -1.62 7.47 33.37
C SER A 43 -1.66 7.40 31.83
N ILE A 44 -1.61 8.58 31.20
CA ILE A 44 -1.40 8.73 29.75
C ILE A 44 -0.09 9.49 29.50
N SER A 45 0.66 9.07 28.47
CA SER A 45 1.66 9.91 27.80
C SER A 45 1.23 10.31 26.39
N ILE A 46 1.69 11.48 25.96
CA ILE A 46 1.65 11.93 24.56
C ILE A 46 3.06 11.80 24.02
N ASP A 47 3.25 10.83 23.15
CA ASP A 47 4.53 10.45 22.57
C ASP A 47 4.58 10.91 21.10
N ALA A 48 5.78 11.21 20.60
CA ALA A 48 6.05 11.53 19.19
C ALA A 48 5.16 12.63 18.57
N ALA A 49 4.67 13.60 19.37
CA ALA A 49 3.86 14.70 18.86
C ALA A 49 4.65 15.53 17.82
N THR A 50 4.15 15.56 16.58
CA THR A 50 4.86 16.12 15.43
C THR A 50 3.95 17.01 14.61
N LEU A 51 4.41 18.23 14.30
CA LEU A 51 3.83 19.06 13.24
C LEU A 51 4.20 18.45 11.89
N THR A 52 3.22 17.83 11.24
CA THR A 52 3.44 17.07 10.01
C THR A 52 3.43 17.97 8.78
N SER A 53 3.88 17.45 7.63
CA SER A 53 3.65 18.09 6.33
C SER A 53 2.28 17.76 5.72
N LYS A 54 1.40 17.12 6.48
CA LYS A 54 0.05 16.74 6.04
C LYS A 54 -0.95 17.82 6.40
N TRP A 55 -2.02 17.93 5.61
CA TRP A 55 -3.20 18.70 5.98
C TRP A 55 -4.47 17.89 5.81
N LEU A 56 -5.52 18.32 6.51
CA LEU A 56 -6.86 17.77 6.35
C LEU A 56 -7.33 18.03 4.92
N GLU A 57 -7.58 16.96 4.16
CA GLU A 57 -7.97 17.09 2.76
C GLU A 57 -9.29 17.87 2.62
N GLY A 58 -9.39 18.72 1.59
CA GLY A 58 -10.54 19.62 1.40
C GLY A 58 -10.58 20.85 2.32
N SER A 59 -9.65 20.97 3.27
CA SER A 59 -9.51 22.19 4.09
C SER A 59 -8.62 23.25 3.43
N ASP A 60 -8.66 24.48 3.94
CA ASP A 60 -7.69 25.54 3.62
C ASP A 60 -6.35 25.28 4.35
N LYS A 61 -5.71 24.17 3.99
CA LYS A 61 -4.41 23.69 4.49
C LYS A 61 -4.33 23.68 6.03
N VAL A 62 -5.36 23.14 6.69
CA VAL A 62 -5.33 22.90 8.15
C VAL A 62 -4.29 21.81 8.43
N GLN A 63 -3.15 22.21 8.98
CA GLN A 63 -2.01 21.33 9.24
C GLN A 63 -2.33 20.32 10.33
N ILE A 64 -1.88 19.09 10.14
CA ILE A 64 -2.09 18.01 11.10
C ILE A 64 -0.91 17.97 12.07
N ILE A 65 -1.21 18.01 13.37
CA ILE A 65 -0.31 17.50 14.41
C ILE A 65 -0.71 16.05 14.66
N GLU A 66 0.23 15.12 14.45
CA GLU A 66 0.06 13.70 14.71
C GLU A 66 0.86 13.28 15.95
N MET A 67 0.33 12.37 16.74
CA MET A 67 0.97 11.87 17.96
C MET A 67 0.52 10.44 18.27
N VAL A 68 1.26 9.78 19.15
CA VAL A 68 0.88 8.51 19.76
C VAL A 68 0.48 8.75 21.20
N LEU A 69 -0.68 8.24 21.61
CA LEU A 69 -1.10 8.24 23.00
C LEU A 69 -0.88 6.85 23.57
N THR A 70 -0.19 6.76 24.71
CA THR A 70 0.04 5.50 25.42
C THR A 70 -0.73 5.52 26.73
N ASN A 71 -1.57 4.51 26.96
CA ASN A 71 -2.17 4.27 28.27
C ASN A 71 -1.29 3.32 29.08
N HIS A 72 -0.70 3.83 30.15
CA HIS A 72 0.22 3.08 31.01
C HIS A 72 -0.48 2.39 32.19
N ASP A 73 -1.78 2.59 32.37
CA ASP A 73 -2.53 1.85 33.38
C ASP A 73 -2.54 0.35 33.02
N ALA A 74 -2.38 -0.51 34.04
CA ALA A 74 -2.34 -1.96 33.86
C ALA A 74 -3.73 -2.60 33.75
N VAL A 75 -4.78 -1.86 34.14
CA VAL A 75 -6.16 -2.38 34.26
C VAL A 75 -7.17 -1.40 33.65
N GLU A 76 -7.03 -0.11 33.95
CA GLU A 76 -7.99 0.88 33.51
C GLU A 76 -7.79 1.31 32.06
N SER A 77 -8.90 1.41 31.33
CA SER A 77 -8.94 1.78 29.90
C SER A 77 -9.78 3.02 29.71
N PHE A 78 -9.48 3.79 28.67
CA PHE A 78 -10.33 4.89 28.25
C PHE A 78 -11.44 4.38 27.34
N THR A 79 -12.67 4.80 27.62
CA THR A 79 -13.83 4.71 26.76
C THR A 79 -14.31 6.13 26.42
N LYS A 80 -15.41 6.22 25.68
CA LYS A 80 -16.07 7.49 25.38
C LYS A 80 -16.50 8.24 26.66
N ALA A 81 -16.74 7.52 27.75
CA ALA A 81 -17.18 8.07 29.05
C ALA A 81 -16.14 8.98 29.70
N GLU A 82 -14.85 8.65 29.58
CA GLU A 82 -13.76 9.48 30.13
C GLU A 82 -13.53 10.77 29.34
N ASN A 83 -14.18 10.94 28.18
CA ASN A 83 -14.08 12.12 27.33
C ASN A 83 -12.63 12.56 27.08
N LEU A 84 -11.75 11.60 26.77
CA LEU A 84 -10.36 11.86 26.45
C LEU A 84 -10.27 12.70 25.17
N THR A 85 -9.87 13.95 25.31
CA THR A 85 -9.80 14.94 24.23
C THR A 85 -8.38 15.49 24.10
N ILE A 86 -7.94 15.65 22.86
CA ILE A 86 -6.61 16.17 22.54
C ILE A 86 -6.76 17.56 21.93
N THR A 87 -6.01 18.50 22.48
CA THR A 87 -6.01 19.91 22.10
C THR A 87 -4.59 20.41 21.99
N ALA A 88 -4.40 21.58 21.40
CA ALA A 88 -3.11 22.26 21.41
C ALA A 88 -3.26 23.76 21.65
N SER A 89 -2.22 24.35 22.22
CA SER A 89 -2.08 25.78 22.42
C SER A 89 -0.69 26.25 21.98
N SER A 90 -0.63 27.42 21.34
CA SER A 90 0.62 28.01 20.87
C SER A 90 0.46 29.51 20.68
N SER A 91 1.56 30.26 20.76
CA SER A 91 1.64 31.63 20.26
C SER A 91 1.68 31.70 18.73
N SER A 92 1.99 30.60 18.05
CA SER A 92 2.20 30.54 16.60
C SER A 92 1.03 30.01 15.78
N PHE A 93 0.12 29.25 16.40
CA PHE A 93 -1.01 28.64 15.71
C PHE A 93 -2.25 28.55 16.61
N ASP A 94 -3.41 28.46 15.97
CA ASP A 94 -4.71 28.19 16.60
C ASP A 94 -5.12 26.73 16.34
N LEU A 95 -5.74 26.11 17.35
CA LEU A 95 -6.41 24.82 17.19
C LEU A 95 -7.69 25.02 16.36
N VAL A 96 -7.82 24.24 15.30
CA VAL A 96 -9.00 24.24 14.41
C VAL A 96 -9.83 22.97 14.60
N GLN A 97 -9.18 21.84 14.85
CA GLN A 97 -9.86 20.57 15.08
C GLN A 97 -9.19 19.81 16.23
N ALA A 98 -9.93 19.56 17.31
CA ALA A 98 -9.51 18.69 18.41
C ALA A 98 -9.74 17.20 18.06
N ALA A 99 -9.00 16.31 18.71
CA ALA A 99 -9.24 14.86 18.62
C ALA A 99 -10.03 14.40 19.84
N ARG A 100 -10.81 13.33 19.67
CA ARG A 100 -11.46 12.62 20.78
C ARG A 100 -11.19 11.13 20.61
N ILE A 101 -10.72 10.50 21.67
CA ILE A 101 -10.41 9.07 21.67
C ILE A 101 -11.63 8.30 22.18
N THR A 102 -12.12 7.37 21.38
CA THR A 102 -13.29 6.54 21.74
C THR A 102 -12.88 5.35 22.61
N ARG A 103 -11.73 4.74 22.32
CA ARG A 103 -11.23 3.55 23.00
C ARG A 103 -9.71 3.58 23.07
N LEU A 104 -9.14 3.39 24.25
CA LEU A 104 -7.71 3.16 24.45
C LEU A 104 -7.53 2.23 25.67
N MET A 105 -7.22 0.96 25.41
CA MET A 105 -7.13 -0.03 26.48
C MET A 105 -5.90 0.14 27.35
N ALA A 106 -5.95 -0.44 28.55
CA ALA A 106 -4.79 -0.61 29.42
C ALA A 106 -3.59 -1.18 28.65
N GLY A 107 -2.43 -0.54 28.78
CA GLY A 107 -1.19 -0.95 28.12
C GLY A 107 -1.14 -0.77 26.59
N GLN A 108 -2.15 -0.15 25.97
CA GLN A 108 -2.21 0.03 24.52
C GLN A 108 -1.84 1.44 24.07
N GLN A 109 -1.68 1.57 22.75
CA GLN A 109 -1.35 2.82 22.06
C GLN A 109 -2.36 3.11 20.95
N VAL A 110 -2.58 4.40 20.68
CA VAL A 110 -3.40 4.88 19.56
C VAL A 110 -2.77 6.10 18.90
N VAL A 111 -2.89 6.20 17.59
CA VAL A 111 -2.51 7.42 16.84
C VAL A 111 -3.65 8.41 16.94
N ALA A 112 -3.34 9.66 17.30
CA ALA A 112 -4.29 10.76 17.31
C ALA A 112 -3.81 11.90 16.41
N GLN A 113 -4.76 12.59 15.78
CA GLN A 113 -4.50 13.73 14.92
C GLN A 113 -5.37 14.91 15.32
N ILE A 114 -4.77 16.10 15.41
CA ILE A 114 -5.48 17.38 15.59
C ILE A 114 -5.11 18.33 14.45
N GLY A 115 -6.03 19.23 14.10
CA GLY A 115 -5.85 20.23 13.05
C GLY A 115 -5.51 21.60 13.63
N VAL A 116 -4.48 22.25 13.09
CA VAL A 116 -4.03 23.59 13.49
C VAL A 116 -3.84 24.52 12.29
N LYS A 117 -3.93 25.82 12.51
CA LYS A 117 -3.66 26.84 11.49
C LYS A 117 -2.79 27.95 12.05
N ASN A 118 -1.84 28.44 11.24
CA ASN A 118 -0.96 29.53 11.63
C ASN A 118 -1.76 30.77 12.05
N LYS A 119 -1.31 31.42 13.12
CA LYS A 119 -1.81 32.73 13.53
C LYS A 119 -1.37 33.81 12.54
N VAL A 120 -2.10 34.92 12.53
CA VAL A 120 -1.74 36.10 11.75
C VAL A 120 -0.32 36.54 12.13
N GLY A 121 0.53 36.71 11.13
CA GLY A 121 1.93 37.12 11.31
C GLY A 121 2.94 35.97 11.41
N VAL A 122 2.49 34.71 11.42
CA VAL A 122 3.38 33.53 11.36
C VAL A 122 3.45 33.02 9.92
N ALA A 123 4.62 33.11 9.31
CA ALA A 123 4.80 32.71 7.92
C ALA A 123 4.82 31.17 7.80
N PRO A 124 4.34 30.61 6.68
CA PRO A 124 4.49 29.18 6.41
C PRO A 124 5.97 28.75 6.42
N GLY A 125 6.28 27.69 7.17
CA GLY A 125 7.64 27.18 7.33
C GLY A 125 8.41 27.72 8.53
N ASP A 126 7.91 28.78 9.19
CA ASP A 126 8.56 29.35 10.37
C ASP A 126 8.71 28.30 11.49
N PRO A 127 9.85 28.28 12.20
CA PRO A 127 9.99 27.47 13.40
C PRO A 127 8.90 27.82 14.40
N CYS A 128 8.24 26.80 14.92
CA CYS A 128 7.23 27.01 15.95
C CYS A 128 7.25 25.94 17.03
N SER A 129 6.66 26.33 18.15
CA SER A 129 6.52 25.51 19.33
C SER A 129 5.11 25.68 19.89
N GLY A 130 4.58 24.62 20.48
CA GLY A 130 3.29 24.64 21.15
C GLY A 130 3.24 23.56 22.22
N THR A 131 2.13 23.53 22.94
CA THR A 131 1.83 22.51 23.93
C THR A 131 0.63 21.73 23.45
N VAL A 132 0.80 20.42 23.29
CA VAL A 132 -0.30 19.48 23.04
C VAL A 132 -0.74 18.95 24.40
N THR A 133 -2.05 18.92 24.62
CA THR A 133 -2.65 18.57 25.91
C THR A 133 -3.76 17.56 25.72
N ALA A 134 -3.66 16.43 26.42
CA ALA A 134 -4.72 15.44 26.54
C ALA A 134 -5.46 15.67 27.85
N ASN A 135 -6.78 15.84 27.78
CA ASN A 135 -7.65 16.13 28.91
C ASN A 135 -8.72 15.05 29.05
N TRP A 136 -9.02 14.63 30.27
CA TRP A 136 -10.11 13.68 30.55
C TRP A 136 -10.81 14.00 31.89
N ILE A 137 -11.88 13.27 32.20
CA ILE A 137 -12.73 13.53 33.36
C ILE A 137 -11.95 13.66 34.68
N GLY A 138 -12.49 14.47 35.59
CA GLY A 138 -11.85 14.78 36.88
C GLY A 138 -10.76 15.85 36.81
N GLY A 139 -10.68 16.61 35.70
CA GLY A 139 -9.69 17.67 35.52
C GLY A 139 -8.27 17.15 35.30
N LYS A 140 -8.13 15.86 34.99
CA LYS A 140 -6.84 15.22 34.74
C LYS A 140 -6.34 15.62 33.36
N THR A 141 -5.05 15.88 33.27
CA THR A 141 -4.39 16.32 32.05
C THR A 141 -2.96 15.83 32.00
N THR A 142 -2.46 15.61 30.80
CA THR A 142 -1.04 15.41 30.50
C THR A 142 -0.71 16.24 29.26
N SER A 143 0.52 16.73 29.17
CA SER A 143 0.92 17.62 28.09
C SER A 143 2.36 17.39 27.67
N THR A 144 2.63 17.60 26.39
CA THR A 144 3.98 17.57 25.84
C THR A 144 4.22 18.79 24.95
N THR A 145 5.48 19.13 24.75
CA THR A 145 5.85 20.18 23.79
C THR A 145 5.88 19.58 22.40
N VAL A 146 5.31 20.29 21.43
CA VAL A 146 5.47 20.01 20.00
C VAL A 146 6.31 21.12 19.39
N THR A 147 7.30 20.75 18.58
CA THR A 147 8.11 21.70 17.81
C THR A 147 8.16 21.28 16.36
N GLY A 148 8.38 22.22 15.46
CA GLY A 148 8.46 21.95 14.03
C GLY A 148 8.34 23.21 13.20
N SER A 149 7.84 23.07 11.98
CA SER A 149 7.52 24.18 11.09
C SER A 149 6.01 24.38 11.05
N CYS A 150 5.58 25.63 11.26
CA CYS A 150 4.17 26.00 11.23
C CYS A 150 3.70 26.25 9.80
N GLY A 151 2.62 25.59 9.40
CA GLY A 151 2.19 25.55 8.02
C GLY A 151 3.24 24.85 7.15
N PHE A 152 3.30 25.24 5.88
CA PHE A 152 4.05 24.50 4.87
C PHE A 152 5.08 25.41 4.21
N GLY A 153 6.32 25.31 4.66
CA GLY A 153 7.46 25.93 3.96
C GLY A 153 7.79 25.22 2.65
N ASP A 154 8.63 25.84 1.84
CA ASP A 154 9.07 25.26 0.57
C ASP A 154 10.06 24.12 0.77
N TYR A 155 9.87 23.05 0.02
CA TYR A 155 10.87 22.03 -0.19
C TYR A 155 12.01 22.57 -1.05
N THR A 156 13.24 22.30 -0.63
CA THR A 156 14.45 22.58 -1.42
C THR A 156 15.01 21.29 -2.01
N ALA A 157 15.86 21.40 -3.03
CA ALA A 157 16.45 20.26 -3.74
C ALA A 157 17.52 19.51 -2.93
N THR A 158 17.21 19.13 -1.69
CA THR A 158 18.09 18.41 -0.76
C THR A 158 17.35 17.25 -0.11
N LYS A 159 18.06 16.13 0.14
CA LYS A 159 17.53 14.96 0.86
C LYS A 159 16.97 15.35 2.24
N ALA A 160 17.66 16.22 2.97
CA ALA A 160 17.22 16.69 4.29
C ALA A 160 15.91 17.47 4.25
N SER A 161 15.64 18.20 3.16
CA SER A 161 14.35 18.88 2.97
C SER A 161 13.24 17.91 2.61
N LEU A 162 13.49 16.98 1.68
CA LEU A 162 12.49 16.02 1.20
C LEU A 162 12.09 14.98 2.25
N ASN A 163 13.04 14.54 3.09
CA ASN A 163 12.78 13.61 4.19
C ASN A 163 11.85 14.19 5.28
N LYS A 164 11.46 15.47 5.20
CA LYS A 164 10.44 16.07 6.06
C LYS A 164 9.03 15.91 5.49
N HIS A 165 8.88 15.44 4.26
CA HIS A 165 7.58 15.16 3.67
C HIS A 165 7.03 13.84 4.23
N TRP A 166 5.73 13.82 4.51
CA TRP A 166 4.98 12.71 5.08
C TRP A 166 3.99 12.20 4.05
N THR A 167 3.72 10.89 4.05
CA THR A 167 2.62 10.36 3.24
C THR A 167 1.31 11.02 3.64
N PRO A 168 0.50 11.50 2.68
CA PRO A 168 -0.78 12.10 2.99
C PRO A 168 -1.78 11.05 3.46
N ASP A 169 -2.75 11.48 4.26
CA ASP A 169 -3.68 10.53 4.88
C ASP A 169 -4.56 9.81 3.86
N TRP A 170 -4.90 10.44 2.72
CA TRP A 170 -5.61 9.74 1.64
C TRP A 170 -4.84 8.50 1.17
N TYR A 171 -3.51 8.56 1.07
CA TYR A 171 -2.68 7.43 0.65
C TYR A 171 -2.62 6.36 1.75
N ASN A 172 -2.49 6.80 3.01
CA ASN A 172 -2.51 5.90 4.17
C ASN A 172 -3.85 5.18 4.31
N ASN A 173 -4.95 5.82 3.91
CA ASN A 173 -6.31 5.30 3.98
C ASN A 173 -6.71 4.43 2.78
N ALA A 174 -6.04 4.61 1.62
CA ALA A 174 -6.40 3.96 0.37
C ALA A 174 -6.19 2.44 0.37
N LYS A 175 -5.14 1.94 1.05
CA LYS A 175 -4.78 0.52 1.25
C LYS A 175 -4.50 -0.34 0.02
N PHE A 176 -5.32 -0.27 -1.03
CA PHE A 176 -5.30 -1.17 -2.17
C PHE A 176 -5.24 -0.38 -3.48
N GLY A 177 -4.30 -0.72 -4.34
CA GLY A 177 -4.13 -0.11 -5.66
C GLY A 177 -3.83 -1.15 -6.74
N ILE A 178 -3.98 -0.73 -8.00
CA ILE A 178 -3.64 -1.56 -9.17
C ILE A 178 -2.44 -0.99 -9.91
N PHE A 179 -1.41 -1.81 -10.03
CA PHE A 179 -0.24 -1.59 -10.89
C PHE A 179 -0.55 -2.13 -12.30
N ILE A 180 0.02 -1.54 -13.35
CA ILE A 180 -0.21 -1.99 -14.72
C ILE A 180 1.09 -2.00 -15.52
N HIS A 181 1.69 -3.18 -15.71
CA HIS A 181 2.82 -3.38 -16.62
C HIS A 181 2.33 -3.71 -18.04
N TRP A 182 2.27 -2.67 -18.88
CA TRP A 182 1.86 -2.78 -20.27
C TRP A 182 2.77 -1.97 -21.19
N GLY A 183 3.40 -2.63 -22.15
CA GLY A 183 4.40 -2.02 -23.04
C GLY A 183 4.76 -2.91 -24.21
N VAL A 184 5.88 -2.62 -24.88
CA VAL A 184 6.29 -3.38 -26.07
C VAL A 184 6.61 -4.82 -25.70
N PHE A 185 7.13 -5.06 -24.48
CA PHE A 185 7.38 -6.40 -23.94
C PHE A 185 6.11 -7.28 -23.85
N SER A 186 4.91 -6.68 -23.85
CA SER A 186 3.64 -7.42 -23.88
C SER A 186 3.38 -8.09 -25.25
N VAL A 187 4.16 -7.78 -26.29
CA VAL A 187 4.09 -8.41 -27.61
C VAL A 187 4.72 -9.81 -27.59
N PRO A 188 6.01 -9.98 -27.23
CA PRO A 188 6.59 -11.33 -27.12
C PRO A 188 6.01 -12.12 -25.95
N ALA A 189 5.55 -11.44 -24.89
CA ALA A 189 4.81 -11.99 -23.75
C ALA A 189 5.44 -13.24 -23.15
N PHE A 190 6.74 -13.19 -22.84
CA PHE A 190 7.50 -14.38 -22.44
C PHE A 190 8.52 -14.06 -21.33
N GLY A 191 8.42 -14.79 -20.22
CA GLY A 191 9.41 -14.78 -19.13
C GLY A 191 9.81 -16.18 -18.66
N ASN A 192 9.31 -17.25 -19.31
CA ASN A 192 9.37 -18.63 -18.81
C ASN A 192 8.66 -18.79 -17.44
N VAL A 193 8.49 -20.01 -16.94
CA VAL A 193 7.74 -20.33 -15.71
C VAL A 193 8.43 -21.47 -14.93
N GLY A 194 7.98 -21.73 -13.69
CA GLY A 194 8.55 -22.80 -12.87
C GLY A 194 9.98 -22.48 -12.42
N ASP A 195 10.91 -23.45 -12.47
CA ASP A 195 12.30 -23.25 -11.99
C ASP A 195 13.16 -22.32 -12.88
N LYS A 196 12.63 -21.91 -14.04
CA LYS A 196 13.29 -21.02 -15.00
C LYS A 196 12.56 -19.68 -15.15
N GLU A 197 11.62 -19.41 -14.26
CA GLU A 197 10.82 -18.20 -14.21
C GLU A 197 11.66 -16.91 -14.22
N ASP A 198 11.12 -15.90 -14.89
CA ASP A 198 11.71 -14.58 -15.04
C ASP A 198 10.62 -13.61 -15.49
N TYR A 199 10.90 -12.33 -15.38
CA TYR A 199 9.92 -11.28 -15.64
C TYR A 199 9.74 -11.11 -17.15
N ALA A 200 8.49 -11.19 -17.63
CA ALA A 200 8.22 -11.06 -19.07
C ALA A 200 8.52 -9.65 -19.58
N GLU A 201 8.38 -8.63 -18.72
CA GLU A 201 8.79 -7.25 -19.01
C GLU A 201 10.31 -7.07 -19.10
N TRP A 202 11.10 -8.07 -18.68
CA TRP A 202 12.56 -8.12 -18.84
C TRP A 202 13.02 -8.71 -20.18
N TYR A 203 12.09 -9.04 -21.10
CA TYR A 203 12.37 -9.74 -22.34
C TYR A 203 13.56 -9.16 -23.12
N TRP A 204 13.63 -7.84 -23.31
CA TRP A 204 14.72 -7.22 -24.09
C TRP A 204 16.09 -7.47 -23.48
N MET A 205 16.23 -7.32 -22.16
CA MET A 205 17.49 -7.65 -21.49
C MET A 205 17.81 -9.14 -21.65
N ARG A 206 16.84 -10.02 -21.43
CA ARG A 206 17.04 -11.47 -21.39
C ARG A 206 17.31 -12.08 -22.75
N MET A 207 16.78 -11.51 -23.83
CA MET A 207 17.11 -11.94 -25.20
C MET A 207 18.56 -11.62 -25.59
N THR A 208 19.31 -10.84 -24.78
CA THR A 208 20.76 -10.60 -25.00
C THR A 208 21.67 -11.56 -24.24
N GLN A 209 21.11 -12.43 -23.39
CA GLN A 209 21.88 -13.23 -22.44
C GLN A 209 21.78 -14.73 -22.78
N PRO A 210 22.69 -15.30 -23.60
CA PRO A 210 22.59 -16.67 -24.08
C PRO A 210 22.66 -17.74 -22.98
N ASN A 211 23.23 -17.40 -21.81
CA ASN A 211 23.39 -18.33 -20.70
C ASN A 211 22.42 -18.06 -19.53
N TYR A 212 21.44 -17.15 -19.70
CA TYR A 212 20.50 -16.83 -18.63
C TYR A 212 19.45 -17.92 -18.44
N LYS A 213 18.98 -18.13 -17.20
CA LYS A 213 18.14 -19.28 -16.82
C LYS A 213 16.82 -19.39 -17.58
N SER A 214 16.20 -18.25 -17.94
CA SER A 214 14.89 -18.22 -18.62
C SER A 214 14.93 -18.67 -20.07
N GLN A 215 16.13 -18.78 -20.67
CA GLN A 215 16.32 -19.19 -22.06
C GLN A 215 15.62 -18.28 -23.08
N THR A 216 15.37 -17.02 -22.72
CA THR A 216 14.73 -16.02 -23.59
C THR A 216 15.52 -15.79 -24.88
N TYR A 217 16.87 -15.80 -24.83
CA TYR A 217 17.73 -15.73 -26.01
C TYR A 217 17.44 -16.86 -27.03
N GLN A 218 17.29 -18.10 -26.55
CA GLN A 218 17.00 -19.27 -27.36
C GLN A 218 15.59 -19.20 -27.93
N TYR A 219 14.60 -18.92 -27.07
CA TYR A 219 13.22 -18.73 -27.47
C TYR A 219 13.09 -17.66 -28.56
N HIS A 220 13.78 -16.53 -28.41
CA HIS A 220 13.76 -15.44 -29.40
C HIS A 220 14.29 -15.92 -30.76
N ARG A 221 15.45 -16.59 -30.75
CA ARG A 221 16.06 -17.13 -31.96
C ARG A 221 15.16 -18.13 -32.68
N GLU A 222 14.54 -19.02 -31.93
CA GLU A 222 13.70 -20.10 -32.46
C GLU A 222 12.35 -19.59 -32.98
N THR A 223 11.80 -18.55 -32.35
CA THR A 223 10.46 -18.03 -32.66
C THR A 223 10.49 -16.92 -33.72
N TYR A 224 11.45 -15.99 -33.61
CA TYR A 224 11.50 -14.78 -34.44
C TYR A 224 12.70 -14.75 -35.40
N GLY A 225 13.76 -15.52 -35.12
CA GLY A 225 14.97 -15.59 -35.93
C GLY A 225 16.04 -14.57 -35.54
N GLU A 226 17.28 -14.81 -35.96
CA GLU A 226 18.46 -14.03 -35.55
C GLU A 226 18.46 -12.58 -36.07
N ASN A 227 17.67 -12.29 -37.10
CA ASN A 227 17.59 -10.96 -37.71
C ASN A 227 16.47 -10.09 -37.12
N PHE A 228 15.66 -10.63 -36.22
CA PHE A 228 14.60 -9.89 -35.53
C PHE A 228 15.20 -9.22 -34.30
N ASN A 229 15.14 -7.90 -34.22
CA ASN A 229 15.60 -7.13 -33.06
C ASN A 229 14.40 -6.75 -32.20
N TYR A 230 14.66 -6.36 -30.95
CA TYR A 230 13.59 -6.04 -30.01
C TYR A 230 12.61 -4.97 -30.53
N ASP A 231 13.15 -3.90 -31.13
CA ASP A 231 12.35 -2.80 -31.63
C ASP A 231 11.44 -3.17 -32.81
N ASP A 232 11.69 -4.31 -33.47
CA ASP A 232 10.80 -4.83 -34.51
C ASP A 232 9.45 -5.29 -33.93
N PHE A 233 9.31 -5.38 -32.59
CA PHE A 233 8.01 -5.58 -31.92
C PHE A 233 7.15 -4.31 -31.84
N ILE A 234 7.72 -3.11 -31.95
CA ILE A 234 6.98 -1.84 -31.75
C ILE A 234 5.73 -1.74 -32.65
N PRO A 235 5.77 -2.09 -33.95
CA PRO A 235 4.57 -2.04 -34.80
C PRO A 235 3.45 -3.00 -34.35
N SER A 236 3.78 -4.06 -33.62
CA SER A 236 2.84 -5.06 -33.11
C SER A 236 2.22 -4.69 -31.75
N PHE A 237 2.72 -3.64 -31.10
CA PHE A 237 2.10 -3.07 -29.91
C PHE A 237 0.93 -2.15 -30.32
N THR A 238 -0.24 -2.74 -30.61
CA THR A 238 -1.35 -2.04 -31.27
C THR A 238 -2.31 -1.34 -30.32
N GLY A 239 -2.55 -1.88 -29.11
CA GLY A 239 -3.59 -1.35 -28.21
C GLY A 239 -4.98 -1.20 -28.86
N ASP A 240 -5.30 -1.96 -29.90
CA ASP A 240 -6.54 -1.84 -30.69
C ASP A 240 -7.79 -2.25 -29.92
N LYS A 241 -7.63 -3.04 -28.84
CA LYS A 241 -8.67 -3.41 -27.88
C LYS A 241 -8.55 -2.67 -26.55
N PHE A 242 -7.61 -1.73 -26.40
CA PHE A 242 -7.51 -0.92 -25.20
C PHE A 242 -8.74 -0.02 -25.06
N ASN A 243 -9.41 -0.14 -23.92
CA ASN A 243 -10.50 0.73 -23.51
C ASN A 243 -10.24 1.25 -22.09
N ALA A 244 -9.90 2.53 -21.99
CA ALA A 244 -9.60 3.19 -20.73
C ALA A 244 -10.75 3.09 -19.71
N LYS A 245 -12.00 3.19 -20.17
CA LYS A 245 -13.18 3.09 -19.30
C LYS A 245 -13.32 1.67 -18.73
N GLU A 246 -13.19 0.64 -19.56
CA GLU A 246 -13.30 -0.75 -19.11
C GLU A 246 -12.21 -1.11 -18.09
N TRP A 247 -11.00 -0.59 -18.28
CA TRP A 247 -9.91 -0.78 -17.32
C TRP A 247 -10.23 -0.12 -15.97
N VAL A 248 -10.65 1.14 -15.94
CA VAL A 248 -10.96 1.82 -14.67
C VAL A 248 -12.21 1.26 -14.00
N ASP A 249 -13.20 0.80 -14.76
CA ASP A 249 -14.36 0.08 -14.24
C ASP A 249 -13.93 -1.21 -13.54
N LEU A 250 -13.01 -1.99 -14.15
CA LEU A 250 -12.47 -3.20 -13.53
C LEU A 250 -11.70 -2.90 -12.24
N ILE A 251 -10.89 -1.83 -12.23
CA ILE A 251 -10.12 -1.40 -11.05
C ILE A 251 -11.07 -0.99 -9.91
N ALA A 252 -12.12 -0.23 -10.22
CA ALA A 252 -13.18 0.12 -9.27
C ALA A 252 -13.98 -1.11 -8.82
N GLU A 253 -14.23 -2.06 -9.71
CA GLU A 253 -14.86 -3.35 -9.40
C GLU A 253 -14.06 -4.16 -8.40
N ALA A 254 -12.72 -4.17 -8.54
CA ALA A 254 -11.79 -4.79 -7.61
C ALA A 254 -11.74 -4.11 -6.22
N GLY A 255 -12.25 -2.86 -6.12
CA GLY A 255 -12.19 -2.06 -4.91
C GLY A 255 -10.90 -1.25 -4.75
N ALA A 256 -10.04 -1.16 -5.77
CA ALA A 256 -8.82 -0.36 -5.66
C ALA A 256 -9.15 1.13 -5.50
N LYS A 257 -8.30 1.86 -4.78
CA LYS A 257 -8.43 3.29 -4.50
C LYS A 257 -7.38 4.15 -5.21
N TYR A 258 -6.46 3.51 -5.92
CA TYR A 258 -5.50 4.18 -6.79
C TYR A 258 -5.03 3.23 -7.90
N LEU A 259 -4.50 3.80 -8.97
CA LEU A 259 -3.87 3.08 -10.07
C LEU A 259 -2.48 3.66 -10.37
N VAL A 260 -1.56 2.81 -10.82
CA VAL A 260 -0.19 3.19 -11.18
C VAL A 260 0.19 2.48 -12.49
N PRO A 261 -0.12 3.03 -13.67
CA PRO A 261 0.40 2.50 -14.93
C PRO A 261 1.91 2.73 -15.07
N VAL A 262 2.59 1.74 -15.64
CA VAL A 262 3.97 1.87 -16.13
C VAL A 262 4.00 2.81 -17.32
N THR A 263 4.37 4.06 -17.07
CA THR A 263 4.41 5.09 -18.12
C THR A 263 5.57 4.89 -19.07
N LYS A 264 6.70 4.40 -18.53
CA LYS A 264 7.92 4.02 -19.24
C LYS A 264 8.68 2.99 -18.40
N HIS A 265 8.88 1.79 -18.94
CA HIS A 265 9.70 0.74 -18.32
C HIS A 265 11.18 0.86 -18.73
N HIS A 266 12.02 -0.08 -18.28
CA HIS A 266 13.46 -0.13 -18.56
C HIS A 266 13.83 -0.13 -20.06
N GLU A 267 12.90 -0.53 -20.93
CA GLU A 267 13.04 -0.48 -22.40
C GLU A 267 12.95 0.93 -22.99
N GLY A 268 12.58 1.93 -22.19
CA GLY A 268 12.49 3.33 -22.57
C GLY A 268 11.35 3.68 -23.54
N PHE A 269 10.44 2.75 -23.83
CA PHE A 269 9.23 3.05 -24.60
C PHE A 269 8.16 3.66 -23.69
N ALA A 270 7.77 4.91 -24.00
CA ALA A 270 6.77 5.63 -23.22
C ALA A 270 5.35 5.42 -23.77
N ILE A 271 4.35 5.21 -22.90
CA ILE A 271 2.92 5.11 -23.28
C ILE A 271 2.17 6.46 -23.18
N PHE A 272 2.92 7.56 -23.10
CA PHE A 272 2.44 8.93 -22.97
C PHE A 272 3.17 9.87 -23.93
N ASP A 273 2.66 11.10 -24.09
CA ASP A 273 3.27 12.09 -24.97
C ASP A 273 4.50 12.74 -24.32
N VAL A 274 5.67 12.17 -24.59
CA VAL A 274 6.97 12.75 -24.19
C VAL A 274 7.34 13.96 -25.06
N PRO A 275 8.08 14.95 -24.53
CA PRO A 275 8.55 16.07 -25.36
C PRO A 275 9.43 15.58 -26.50
N THR A 276 9.16 16.03 -27.73
CA THR A 276 9.87 15.56 -28.94
C THR A 276 11.35 15.93 -28.97
N SER A 277 11.77 16.89 -28.14
CA SER A 277 13.18 17.22 -27.91
C SER A 277 13.92 16.16 -27.08
N THR A 278 13.20 15.28 -26.38
CA THR A 278 13.79 14.24 -25.53
C THR A 278 13.77 12.86 -26.18
N SER A 279 12.69 12.51 -26.89
CA SER A 279 12.51 11.19 -27.47
C SER A 279 11.34 11.18 -28.47
N LEU A 280 11.42 10.32 -29.48
CA LEU A 280 10.31 9.91 -30.33
C LEU A 280 9.88 8.46 -30.04
N ARG A 281 10.46 7.81 -29.01
CA ARG A 281 10.16 6.44 -28.61
C ARG A 281 8.94 6.38 -27.69
N SER A 282 7.77 6.62 -28.26
CA SER A 282 6.51 6.56 -27.50
C SER A 282 5.33 6.02 -28.32
N SER A 283 4.26 5.59 -27.64
CA SER A 283 3.00 5.16 -28.25
C SER A 283 2.32 6.26 -29.07
N VAL A 284 2.65 7.53 -28.81
CA VAL A 284 2.13 8.68 -29.56
C VAL A 284 2.88 8.85 -30.90
N LYS A 285 4.20 8.61 -30.90
CA LYS A 285 5.06 8.84 -32.08
C LYS A 285 5.33 7.58 -32.88
N LEU A 286 5.23 6.39 -32.28
CA LEU A 286 5.45 5.08 -32.89
C LEU A 286 4.24 4.18 -32.63
N GLY A 287 4.11 3.11 -33.41
CA GLY A 287 3.03 2.12 -33.25
C GLY A 287 1.63 2.77 -33.27
N PRO A 288 0.87 2.73 -32.16
CA PRO A 288 -0.57 2.97 -32.13
C PRO A 288 -1.00 4.43 -32.30
N LYS A 289 -0.07 5.39 -32.21
CA LYS A 289 -0.32 6.84 -32.31
C LYS A 289 -1.35 7.36 -31.29
N ARG A 290 -1.29 6.84 -30.07
CA ARG A 290 -2.21 7.15 -28.97
C ARG A 290 -1.48 7.49 -27.68
N ASP A 291 -2.03 8.43 -26.93
CA ASP A 291 -1.60 8.78 -25.57
C ASP A 291 -2.45 7.96 -24.58
N PHE A 292 -2.06 6.69 -24.39
CA PHE A 292 -2.84 5.76 -23.55
C PHE A 292 -2.91 6.21 -22.10
N LEU A 293 -1.85 6.86 -21.61
CA LEU A 293 -1.83 7.40 -20.26
C LEU A 293 -2.88 8.51 -20.09
N ALA A 294 -2.93 9.49 -20.99
CA ALA A 294 -3.94 10.56 -20.91
C ALA A 294 -5.36 10.01 -21.00
N GLU A 295 -5.61 9.03 -21.87
CA GLU A 295 -6.91 8.36 -21.97
C GLU A 295 -7.30 7.67 -20.64
N LEU A 296 -6.36 6.93 -20.02
CA LEU A 296 -6.59 6.22 -18.76
C LEU A 296 -6.82 7.18 -17.59
N MET A 297 -5.98 8.21 -17.46
CA MET A 297 -6.08 9.21 -16.39
C MET A 297 -7.38 10.01 -16.50
N ASN A 298 -7.78 10.40 -17.71
CA ASN A 298 -9.04 11.06 -17.95
C ASN A 298 -10.24 10.16 -17.64
N ALA A 299 -10.18 8.86 -18.00
CA ALA A 299 -11.24 7.91 -17.67
C ALA A 299 -11.38 7.73 -16.15
N ALA A 300 -10.27 7.59 -15.41
CA ALA A 300 -10.29 7.49 -13.96
C ALA A 300 -10.92 8.75 -13.34
N LYS A 301 -10.45 9.93 -13.74
CA LYS A 301 -11.01 11.21 -13.27
C LYS A 301 -12.50 11.37 -13.59
N THR A 302 -12.95 10.91 -14.75
CA THR A 302 -14.33 11.12 -15.23
C THR A 302 -15.31 10.13 -14.61
N TYR A 303 -14.96 8.86 -14.55
CA TYR A 303 -15.90 7.78 -14.19
C TYR A 303 -15.75 7.31 -12.73
N HIS A 304 -14.55 7.42 -12.15
CA HIS A 304 -14.23 6.99 -10.79
C HIS A 304 -13.30 8.01 -10.11
N PRO A 305 -13.77 9.25 -9.86
CA PRO A 305 -12.92 10.33 -9.33
C PRO A 305 -12.33 10.03 -7.94
N ASP A 306 -12.85 9.03 -7.23
CA ASP A 306 -12.31 8.51 -5.97
C ASP A 306 -11.09 7.60 -6.14
N ILE A 307 -10.79 7.16 -7.37
CA ILE A 307 -9.55 6.47 -7.71
C ILE A 307 -8.44 7.49 -7.99
N ARG A 308 -7.43 7.46 -7.13
CA ARG A 308 -6.24 8.32 -7.23
C ARG A 308 -5.32 7.87 -8.35
N ARG A 309 -4.61 8.83 -8.92
CA ARG A 309 -3.86 8.65 -10.18
C ARG A 309 -2.37 8.69 -9.92
N GLY A 310 -1.68 7.57 -10.07
CA GLY A 310 -0.24 7.46 -9.94
C GLY A 310 0.45 7.17 -11.27
N THR A 311 1.74 7.48 -11.37
CA THR A 311 2.55 7.17 -12.55
C THR A 311 3.79 6.42 -12.12
N TYR A 312 4.07 5.28 -12.75
CA TYR A 312 5.36 4.63 -12.62
C TYR A 312 6.35 5.20 -13.64
N PHE A 313 7.61 5.36 -13.23
CA PHE A 313 8.69 5.79 -14.12
C PHE A 313 9.99 5.04 -13.84
N SER A 314 10.50 4.32 -14.83
CA SER A 314 11.84 3.75 -14.73
C SER A 314 12.90 4.84 -14.94
N MET A 315 13.78 4.97 -13.94
CA MET A 315 14.83 5.99 -13.92
C MET A 315 15.89 5.73 -15.02
N PRO A 316 16.48 4.52 -15.13
CA PRO A 316 17.39 4.17 -16.21
C PRO A 316 16.71 3.48 -17.41
N GLU A 317 17.42 3.47 -18.55
CA GLU A 317 17.02 2.74 -19.76
C GLU A 317 18.14 1.79 -20.19
N TRP A 318 17.82 0.53 -20.50
CA TRP A 318 18.84 -0.49 -20.74
C TRP A 318 19.80 -0.14 -21.87
N PHE A 319 19.28 0.27 -23.02
CA PHE A 319 20.06 0.46 -24.24
C PHE A 319 19.88 1.86 -24.85
N ASN A 320 19.61 2.86 -24.01
CA ASN A 320 19.61 4.23 -24.49
C ASN A 320 21.06 4.70 -24.73
N PRO A 321 21.41 5.17 -25.94
CA PRO A 321 22.76 5.64 -26.26
C PRO A 321 23.29 6.71 -25.28
N ASP A 322 22.42 7.61 -24.83
CA ASP A 322 22.79 8.75 -23.98
C ASP A 322 22.93 8.37 -22.49
N TYR A 323 22.50 7.16 -22.11
CA TYR A 323 22.69 6.60 -20.76
C TYR A 323 24.11 6.04 -20.55
N SER A 324 24.93 5.88 -21.62
CA SER A 324 26.24 5.22 -21.56
C SER A 324 27.16 5.68 -20.42
N LYS A 325 27.14 6.98 -20.09
CA LYS A 325 28.00 7.54 -19.02
C LYS A 325 27.57 7.14 -17.60
N TYR A 326 26.35 6.62 -17.46
CA TYR A 326 25.77 6.15 -16.20
C TYR A 326 25.66 4.63 -16.13
N ALA A 327 26.20 3.93 -17.15
CA ALA A 327 26.18 2.49 -17.21
C ALA A 327 26.89 1.87 -15.98
N THR A 328 26.35 0.77 -15.49
CA THR A 328 26.92 0.05 -14.33
C THR A 328 27.18 -1.41 -14.68
N ASP A 329 28.39 -1.89 -14.33
CA ASP A 329 28.87 -3.22 -14.72
C ASP A 329 28.46 -4.36 -13.75
N CYS A 330 27.85 -4.08 -12.60
CA CYS A 330 27.55 -5.09 -11.58
C CYS A 330 26.07 -5.12 -11.12
N CYS A 331 25.64 -6.29 -10.63
CA CYS A 331 24.39 -6.52 -9.88
C CYS A 331 23.09 -6.02 -10.55
N GLY A 332 22.72 -6.56 -11.72
CA GLY A 332 21.51 -6.11 -12.41
C GLY A 332 21.65 -4.71 -13.04
N GLY A 333 22.89 -4.28 -13.28
CA GLY A 333 23.22 -2.98 -13.86
C GLY A 333 22.61 -2.72 -15.23
N PHE A 334 22.51 -1.44 -15.56
CA PHE A 334 21.94 -0.96 -16.82
C PHE A 334 23.10 -0.73 -17.80
N PRO A 335 23.18 -1.48 -18.91
CA PRO A 335 24.35 -1.44 -19.77
C PRO A 335 24.54 -0.09 -20.46
N GLY A 336 23.45 0.66 -20.67
CA GLY A 336 23.46 1.87 -21.48
C GLY A 336 23.96 1.59 -22.90
N GLY A 337 24.19 2.66 -23.64
CA GLY A 337 24.74 2.56 -24.99
C GLY A 337 23.75 2.00 -26.00
N PRO A 338 24.08 2.10 -27.30
CA PRO A 338 23.18 1.66 -28.35
C PRO A 338 22.99 0.13 -28.29
N PRO A 339 21.78 -0.36 -28.61
CA PRO A 339 21.50 -1.78 -28.58
C PRO A 339 22.30 -2.50 -29.67
N LYS A 340 22.59 -3.78 -29.43
CA LYS A 340 23.25 -4.65 -30.41
C LYS A 340 22.38 -5.86 -30.69
N ASN A 341 22.39 -6.31 -31.93
CA ASN A 341 21.82 -7.61 -32.28
C ASN A 341 22.58 -8.69 -31.51
N PRO A 342 21.90 -9.54 -30.72
CA PRO A 342 22.57 -10.42 -29.77
C PRO A 342 23.27 -11.61 -30.43
N TYR A 343 23.03 -11.88 -31.72
CA TYR A 343 23.62 -12.99 -32.47
C TYR A 343 24.84 -12.56 -33.30
N THR A 344 24.79 -11.35 -33.86
CA THR A 344 25.85 -10.81 -34.74
C THR A 344 26.78 -9.83 -34.03
N GLY A 345 26.35 -9.25 -32.91
CA GLY A 345 27.07 -8.19 -32.18
C GLY A 345 27.06 -6.83 -32.88
N VAL A 346 26.35 -6.70 -34.00
CA VAL A 346 26.23 -5.45 -34.76
C VAL A 346 25.28 -4.50 -34.03
N GLU A 347 25.65 -3.23 -33.95
CA GLU A 347 24.80 -2.17 -33.41
C GLU A 347 23.52 -2.02 -34.24
N VAL A 348 22.38 -1.89 -33.57
CA VAL A 348 21.07 -1.69 -34.19
C VAL A 348 20.46 -0.38 -33.70
N PRO A 349 19.55 0.24 -34.47
CA PRO A 349 18.94 1.50 -34.06
C PRO A 349 18.17 1.36 -32.75
N TYR A 350 18.36 2.31 -31.83
CA TYR A 350 17.40 2.58 -30.76
C TYR A 350 16.25 3.39 -31.35
N THR A 351 15.18 2.72 -31.75
CA THR A 351 14.10 3.32 -32.55
C THR A 351 13.43 4.46 -31.79
N GLY A 352 13.35 5.62 -32.44
CA GLY A 352 12.83 6.85 -31.84
C GLY A 352 13.84 7.61 -30.99
N HIS A 353 15.13 7.25 -31.02
CA HIS A 353 16.18 8.02 -30.35
C HIS A 353 16.23 9.47 -30.85
N VAL A 354 16.32 10.40 -29.91
CA VAL A 354 16.66 11.81 -30.14
C VAL A 354 17.91 12.06 -29.31
N PRO A 355 19.07 12.34 -29.93
CA PRO A 355 20.31 12.55 -29.19
C PRO A 355 20.19 13.74 -28.23
N VAL A 356 20.58 13.52 -26.97
CA VAL A 356 20.68 14.57 -25.95
C VAL A 356 22.10 14.67 -25.37
N SER A 357 22.42 15.78 -24.69
CA SER A 357 23.77 15.95 -24.13
C SER A 357 23.93 15.21 -22.79
N ASP A 358 22.87 15.20 -21.99
CA ASP A 358 22.83 14.56 -20.68
C ASP A 358 21.51 13.81 -20.48
N TYR A 359 21.55 12.48 -20.41
CA TYR A 359 20.33 11.68 -20.23
C TYR A 359 19.50 12.11 -19.01
N VAL A 360 20.12 12.45 -17.88
CA VAL A 360 19.38 12.80 -16.66
C VAL A 360 18.70 14.16 -16.80
N THR A 361 19.40 15.16 -17.35
CA THR A 361 18.95 16.55 -17.40
C THR A 361 18.08 16.84 -18.62
N ASP A 362 18.40 16.25 -19.77
CA ASP A 362 17.78 16.57 -21.05
C ASP A 362 16.72 15.55 -21.50
N LEU A 363 16.65 14.36 -20.85
CA LEU A 363 15.66 13.32 -21.18
C LEU A 363 14.84 12.89 -19.95
N GLN A 364 15.49 12.36 -18.91
CA GLN A 364 14.82 11.80 -17.73
C GLN A 364 13.99 12.87 -17.01
N LEU A 365 14.62 14.00 -16.64
CA LEU A 365 13.97 15.08 -15.91
C LEU A 365 12.78 15.69 -16.69
N PRO A 366 12.90 16.11 -17.97
CA PRO A 366 11.77 16.70 -18.69
C PRO A 366 10.60 15.73 -18.89
N GLN A 367 10.85 14.42 -19.02
CA GLN A 367 9.79 13.42 -19.05
C GLN A 367 9.07 13.30 -17.70
N MET A 368 9.81 13.27 -16.60
CA MET A 368 9.23 13.29 -15.25
C MET A 368 8.44 14.58 -14.97
N GLU A 369 8.97 15.73 -15.41
CA GLU A 369 8.27 17.02 -15.32
C GLU A 369 6.98 17.04 -16.15
N THR A 370 6.98 16.38 -17.31
CA THR A 370 5.76 16.20 -18.12
C THR A 370 4.70 15.42 -17.35
N LEU A 371 5.05 14.30 -16.71
CA LEU A 371 4.12 13.53 -15.86
C LEU A 371 3.63 14.33 -14.64
N ALA A 372 4.49 15.17 -14.07
CA ALA A 372 4.18 15.96 -12.87
C ALA A 372 3.24 17.15 -13.13
N TYR A 373 3.48 17.89 -14.22
CA TYR A 373 2.89 19.20 -14.45
C TYR A 373 1.86 19.25 -15.56
N ASP A 374 1.85 18.28 -16.48
CA ASP A 374 0.84 18.25 -17.52
C ASP A 374 -0.52 17.89 -16.93
N SER A 375 -1.48 18.80 -17.12
CA SER A 375 -2.86 18.67 -16.64
C SER A 375 -3.61 17.45 -17.17
N ARG A 376 -3.11 16.80 -18.23
CA ARG A 376 -3.67 15.53 -18.74
C ARG A 376 -3.53 14.38 -17.75
N TYR A 377 -2.48 14.37 -16.93
CA TYR A 377 -2.15 13.22 -16.09
C TYR A 377 -2.56 13.41 -14.62
N GLU A 378 -2.48 14.64 -14.11
CA GLU A 378 -2.81 14.97 -12.71
C GLU A 378 -2.20 13.99 -11.70
N THR A 379 -0.92 13.64 -11.89
CA THR A 379 -0.22 12.66 -11.08
C THR A 379 -0.26 13.02 -9.59
N GLU A 380 -0.67 12.06 -8.76
CA GLU A 380 -0.76 12.12 -7.29
C GLU A 380 0.26 11.18 -6.62
N ILE A 381 0.75 10.17 -7.34
CA ILE A 381 1.83 9.26 -6.89
C ILE A 381 2.92 9.22 -7.96
N MET A 382 4.16 9.56 -7.60
CA MET A 382 5.33 9.30 -8.44
C MET A 382 6.02 8.03 -7.97
N TRP A 383 5.81 6.93 -8.69
CA TRP A 383 6.37 5.62 -8.38
C TRP A 383 7.62 5.40 -9.24
N CYS A 384 8.80 5.75 -8.72
CA CYS A 384 10.05 5.55 -9.46
C CYS A 384 10.54 4.12 -9.33
N ASP A 385 11.47 3.70 -10.19
CA ASP A 385 12.10 2.40 -10.05
C ASP A 385 13.59 2.40 -10.37
N ILE A 386 14.31 1.45 -9.77
CA ILE A 386 15.75 1.23 -9.79
C ILE A 386 16.59 2.35 -9.13
N GLY A 387 16.25 3.62 -9.34
CA GLY A 387 17.06 4.74 -8.91
C GLY A 387 18.22 5.00 -9.88
N GLY A 388 19.47 4.92 -9.40
CA GLY A 388 20.65 5.25 -10.20
C GLY A 388 20.85 6.75 -10.42
N ALA A 389 21.45 7.14 -11.56
CA ALA A 389 21.71 8.54 -11.87
C ALA A 389 20.41 9.33 -12.03
N ASN A 390 20.26 10.43 -11.28
CA ASN A 390 19.00 11.15 -11.19
C ASN A 390 19.15 12.64 -10.82
N ASN A 391 18.11 13.41 -11.15
CA ASN A 391 17.86 14.76 -10.63
C ASN A 391 16.60 14.78 -9.73
N ALA A 392 16.33 13.68 -9.00
CA ALA A 392 15.07 13.50 -8.30
C ALA A 392 14.86 14.55 -7.19
N THR A 393 15.91 15.03 -6.51
CA THR A 393 15.73 16.09 -5.51
C THR A 393 15.21 17.39 -6.11
N ILE A 394 15.68 17.74 -7.32
CA ILE A 394 15.25 18.93 -8.05
C ILE A 394 13.80 18.75 -8.50
N MET A 395 13.48 17.62 -9.12
CA MET A 395 12.15 17.31 -9.62
C MET A 395 11.12 17.29 -8.49
N LEU A 396 11.36 16.47 -7.45
CA LEU A 396 10.40 16.23 -6.37
C LEU A 396 10.16 17.48 -5.55
N SER A 397 11.20 18.25 -5.20
CA SER A 397 11.02 19.48 -4.41
C SER A 397 10.12 20.50 -5.13
N LYS A 398 10.34 20.71 -6.43
CA LYS A 398 9.49 21.59 -7.25
C LYS A 398 8.07 21.04 -7.36
N TRP A 399 7.91 19.74 -7.59
CA TRP A 399 6.60 19.11 -7.74
C TRP A 399 5.77 19.18 -6.45
N LEU A 400 6.38 18.88 -5.30
CA LEU A 400 5.72 19.01 -3.99
C LEU A 400 5.25 20.44 -3.73
N ASN A 401 6.11 21.43 -3.97
CA ASN A 401 5.74 22.85 -3.80
C ASN A 401 4.59 23.24 -4.74
N TRP A 402 4.71 22.91 -6.03
CA TRP A 402 3.70 23.20 -7.04
C TRP A 402 2.36 22.53 -6.70
N ALA A 403 2.36 21.24 -6.36
CA ALA A 403 1.14 20.50 -6.02
C ALA A 403 0.46 21.09 -4.78
N ARG A 404 1.23 21.43 -3.75
CA ARG A 404 0.73 22.12 -2.55
C ARG A 404 0.12 23.47 -2.90
N ASP A 405 0.69 24.23 -3.84
CA ASP A 405 0.14 25.52 -4.28
C ASP A 405 -1.17 25.34 -5.05
N GLN A 406 -1.37 24.19 -5.69
CA GLN A 406 -2.66 23.76 -6.27
C GLN A 406 -3.63 23.13 -5.24
N GLY A 407 -3.26 23.08 -3.95
CA GLY A 407 -4.07 22.46 -2.90
C GLY A 407 -4.09 20.93 -2.93
N ARG A 408 -3.14 20.30 -3.62
CA ARG A 408 -3.05 18.85 -3.79
C ARG A 408 -1.98 18.24 -2.89
N GLN A 409 -2.31 17.15 -2.21
CA GLN A 409 -1.34 16.31 -1.49
C GLN A 409 -0.89 15.17 -2.41
N VAL A 410 0.40 15.06 -2.66
CA VAL A 410 0.99 14.03 -3.53
C VAL A 410 2.04 13.24 -2.76
N THR A 411 2.44 12.08 -3.27
CA THR A 411 3.40 11.17 -2.59
C THR A 411 4.32 10.51 -3.59
N TYR A 412 5.44 9.95 -3.11
CA TYR A 412 6.40 9.23 -3.95
C TYR A 412 7.12 8.14 -3.17
N ASN A 413 7.52 7.08 -3.88
CA ASN A 413 8.17 5.92 -3.27
C ASN A 413 9.67 6.17 -2.97
N ASN A 414 10.31 5.19 -2.35
CA ASN A 414 11.74 5.24 -2.00
C ASN A 414 12.71 4.89 -3.13
N ARG A 415 12.25 4.74 -4.38
CA ARG A 415 13.08 4.24 -5.50
C ARG A 415 13.47 5.32 -6.52
N CYS A 416 13.27 6.61 -6.21
CA CYS A 416 13.66 7.71 -7.11
C CYS A 416 15.17 8.03 -7.10
N GLY A 417 15.98 7.35 -6.29
CA GLY A 417 17.44 7.43 -6.35
C GLY A 417 18.10 8.56 -5.53
N TYR A 418 17.35 9.42 -4.83
CA TYR A 418 17.96 10.50 -4.02
C TYR A 418 18.36 10.07 -2.60
N GLY A 419 17.75 9.00 -2.08
CA GLY A 419 18.10 8.49 -0.78
C GLY A 419 19.28 7.54 -0.87
N SER A 420 19.26 6.64 -1.85
CA SER A 420 20.39 5.82 -2.29
C SER A 420 20.39 5.65 -3.79
N THR A 421 21.57 5.49 -4.38
CA THR A 421 21.73 5.05 -5.77
C THR A 421 21.61 3.53 -5.92
N ASP A 422 21.59 2.79 -4.81
CA ASP A 422 21.39 1.35 -4.77
C ASP A 422 19.88 1.05 -4.66
N HIS A 423 19.34 0.31 -5.63
CA HIS A 423 17.95 -0.14 -5.66
C HIS A 423 17.55 -1.00 -4.44
N SER A 424 18.52 -1.58 -3.73
CA SER A 424 18.30 -2.37 -2.50
C SER A 424 18.33 -1.53 -1.22
N ASP A 425 18.77 -0.28 -1.28
CA ASP A 425 18.82 0.63 -0.13
C ASP A 425 17.54 1.47 -0.07
N ALA A 426 16.74 1.16 0.95
CA ALA A 426 15.42 1.73 1.16
C ALA A 426 15.41 3.17 1.70
N SER A 427 16.54 3.90 1.65
CA SER A 427 16.57 5.28 2.15
C SER A 427 15.94 6.27 1.14
N GLY A 428 15.26 7.30 1.67
CA GLY A 428 14.49 8.28 0.87
C GLY A 428 13.05 7.81 0.58
N GLY A 429 12.21 8.68 0.02
CA GLY A 429 10.80 8.35 -0.24
C GLY A 429 9.87 8.62 0.94
N ASP A 430 8.58 8.75 0.66
CA ASP A 430 7.55 8.83 1.70
C ASP A 430 7.19 7.42 2.23
N PHE A 431 7.40 6.37 1.42
CA PHE A 431 7.13 4.98 1.78
C PHE A 431 8.10 3.99 1.11
N THR A 432 8.35 2.86 1.77
CA THR A 432 9.21 1.79 1.24
C THR A 432 8.41 0.78 0.40
N THR A 433 9.09 0.06 -0.51
CA THR A 433 8.43 -0.79 -1.51
C THR A 433 8.96 -2.24 -1.59
N PRO A 434 8.74 -3.07 -0.55
CA PRO A 434 9.18 -4.47 -0.57
C PRO A 434 8.40 -5.29 -1.62
N GLU A 435 9.11 -5.87 -2.57
CA GLU A 435 8.55 -6.57 -3.74
C GLU A 435 8.29 -8.05 -3.45
N TYR A 436 7.12 -8.59 -3.82
CA TYR A 436 6.68 -9.98 -3.58
C TYR A 436 6.70 -10.46 -2.11
N VAL A 437 7.00 -9.58 -1.16
CA VAL A 437 7.18 -9.91 0.25
C VAL A 437 6.33 -9.03 1.16
N THR A 438 5.79 -9.64 2.21
CA THR A 438 5.13 -8.92 3.31
C THR A 438 6.03 -8.91 4.54
N ASN A 439 5.84 -7.92 5.42
CA ASN A 439 6.58 -7.87 6.67
C ASN A 439 6.13 -9.00 7.62
N GLY A 440 7.04 -9.47 8.47
CA GLY A 440 6.70 -10.49 9.49
C GLY A 440 5.79 -9.97 10.60
N ASN A 441 5.91 -8.67 10.93
CA ASN A 441 5.18 -7.99 12.00
C ASN A 441 4.74 -6.58 11.55
N THR A 442 4.06 -5.84 12.43
CA THR A 442 3.69 -4.43 12.23
C THR A 442 4.92 -3.55 12.03
N VAL A 443 4.87 -2.63 11.06
CA VAL A 443 5.92 -1.64 10.81
C VAL A 443 5.33 -0.24 11.02
N VAL A 444 6.00 0.59 11.83
CA VAL A 444 5.53 1.95 12.12
C VAL A 444 5.64 2.85 10.89
N SER A 445 6.76 2.80 10.17
CA SER A 445 6.93 3.53 8.92
C SER A 445 6.01 3.00 7.83
N LYS A 446 5.51 3.90 6.98
CA LYS A 446 4.62 3.52 5.88
C LYS A 446 5.39 2.72 4.81
N TRP A 447 4.74 1.70 4.27
CA TRP A 447 5.28 0.84 3.22
C TRP A 447 4.17 0.36 2.28
N GLU A 448 4.55 -0.10 1.10
CA GLU A 448 3.67 -0.65 0.08
C GLU A 448 4.32 -1.87 -0.56
N THR A 449 3.75 -3.06 -0.40
CA THR A 449 4.21 -4.20 -1.20
C THR A 449 3.55 -4.19 -2.56
N ASN A 450 4.29 -4.68 -3.54
CA ASN A 450 3.80 -4.86 -4.90
C ASN A 450 4.19 -6.24 -5.43
N ARG A 451 3.35 -6.78 -6.32
CA ARG A 451 3.56 -8.06 -7.02
C ARG A 451 2.58 -8.24 -8.17
N GLY A 452 2.93 -9.10 -9.13
CA GLY A 452 2.04 -9.62 -10.16
C GLY A 452 0.85 -10.41 -9.61
N MET A 453 -0.28 -10.32 -10.32
CA MET A 453 -1.28 -11.38 -10.35
C MET A 453 -0.71 -12.65 -10.99
N ASP A 454 0.17 -12.49 -11.97
CA ASP A 454 1.05 -13.57 -12.41
C ASP A 454 2.05 -13.86 -11.27
N PRO A 455 2.26 -15.12 -10.86
CA PRO A 455 3.17 -15.44 -9.77
C PRO A 455 4.64 -15.18 -10.11
N PHE A 456 4.97 -15.01 -11.39
CA PHE A 456 6.34 -14.96 -11.89
C PHE A 456 6.71 -13.65 -12.57
N SER A 457 5.76 -12.76 -12.86
CA SER A 457 5.97 -11.62 -13.76
C SER A 457 5.03 -10.45 -13.43
N PHE A 458 5.39 -9.23 -13.82
CA PHE A 458 4.43 -8.13 -13.86
C PHE A 458 3.80 -8.03 -15.26
N GLY A 459 4.63 -7.99 -16.30
CA GLY A 459 4.17 -8.02 -17.69
C GLY A 459 3.44 -9.31 -18.04
N TYR A 460 2.52 -9.25 -19.02
CA TYR A 460 1.80 -10.43 -19.51
C TYR A 460 2.76 -11.54 -19.96
N ASN A 461 2.65 -12.72 -19.34
CA ASN A 461 3.39 -13.93 -19.71
C ASN A 461 2.44 -14.98 -20.26
N LYS A 462 2.53 -15.27 -21.57
CA LYS A 462 1.60 -16.20 -22.25
C LYS A 462 1.77 -17.65 -21.82
N ASP A 463 2.90 -17.98 -21.20
CA ASP A 463 3.22 -19.35 -20.77
C ASP A 463 2.74 -19.64 -19.33
N THR A 464 2.30 -18.60 -18.59
CA THR A 464 1.67 -18.79 -17.28
C THR A 464 0.27 -19.39 -17.47
N PRO A 465 0.01 -20.60 -16.94
CA PRO A 465 -1.32 -21.19 -17.04
C PRO A 465 -2.32 -20.38 -16.18
N ASP A 466 -3.59 -20.31 -16.62
CA ASP A 466 -4.66 -19.63 -15.87
C ASP A 466 -4.73 -20.08 -14.39
N THR A 467 -4.47 -21.36 -14.11
CA THR A 467 -4.47 -21.90 -12.74
C THR A 467 -3.32 -21.39 -11.85
N GLY A 468 -2.32 -20.72 -12.43
CA GLY A 468 -1.20 -20.13 -11.71
C GLY A 468 -1.44 -18.70 -11.23
N TYR A 469 -2.41 -17.98 -11.81
CA TYR A 469 -2.72 -16.61 -11.42
C TYR A 469 -3.35 -16.53 -10.03
N LEU A 470 -3.10 -15.42 -9.32
CA LEU A 470 -3.74 -15.15 -8.04
C LEU A 470 -5.26 -15.17 -8.17
N THR A 471 -5.88 -15.94 -7.28
CA THR A 471 -7.33 -16.01 -7.17
C THR A 471 -7.87 -14.92 -6.25
N GLY A 472 -9.19 -14.73 -6.22
CA GLY A 472 -9.82 -13.77 -5.30
C GLY A 472 -9.47 -14.00 -3.82
N ILE A 473 -9.28 -15.27 -3.41
CA ILE A 473 -8.87 -15.60 -2.04
C ILE A 473 -7.43 -15.16 -1.76
N ASP A 474 -6.52 -15.33 -2.71
CA ASP A 474 -5.11 -14.95 -2.54
C ASP A 474 -4.97 -13.43 -2.42
N ILE A 475 -5.71 -12.69 -3.26
CA ILE A 475 -5.73 -11.22 -3.25
C ILE A 475 -6.26 -10.71 -1.91
N VAL A 476 -7.40 -11.22 -1.46
CA VAL A 476 -8.04 -10.79 -0.19
C VAL A 476 -7.16 -11.10 1.02
N LYS A 477 -6.61 -12.32 1.12
CA LYS A 477 -5.73 -12.69 2.23
C LYS A 477 -4.46 -11.82 2.27
N THR A 478 -3.87 -11.56 1.10
CA THR A 478 -2.70 -10.68 0.98
C THR A 478 -3.04 -9.26 1.42
N LEU A 479 -4.16 -8.70 0.95
CA LEU A 479 -4.62 -7.36 1.33
C LEU A 479 -4.79 -7.23 2.85
N VAL A 480 -5.51 -8.18 3.47
CA VAL A 480 -5.77 -8.17 4.93
C VAL A 480 -4.46 -8.28 5.73
N ASP A 481 -3.55 -9.18 5.32
CA ASP A 481 -2.23 -9.33 5.96
C ASP A 481 -1.42 -8.03 5.89
N VAL A 482 -1.36 -7.41 4.72
CA VAL A 482 -0.60 -6.17 4.48
C VAL A 482 -1.18 -5.01 5.28
N VAL A 483 -2.50 -4.82 5.26
CA VAL A 483 -3.17 -3.68 5.94
C VAL A 483 -3.02 -3.77 7.45
N SER A 484 -3.12 -4.97 8.04
CA SER A 484 -2.90 -5.18 9.48
C SER A 484 -1.46 -4.89 9.94
N LYS A 485 -0.53 -4.73 9.01
CA LYS A 485 0.89 -4.45 9.26
C LYS A 485 1.30 -3.05 8.82
N ASN A 486 0.32 -2.16 8.64
CA ASN A 486 0.44 -0.76 8.19
C ASN A 486 0.77 -0.58 6.70
N GLY A 487 0.75 -1.65 5.90
CA GLY A 487 1.10 -1.58 4.49
C GLY A 487 -0.05 -1.12 3.60
N ASN A 488 0.31 -0.69 2.38
CA ASN A 488 -0.58 -0.73 1.22
C ASN A 488 -0.20 -1.93 0.32
N PHE A 489 -1.17 -2.45 -0.42
CA PHE A 489 -0.98 -3.51 -1.41
C PHE A 489 -1.23 -2.96 -2.81
N LEU A 490 -0.19 -2.95 -3.64
CA LEU A 490 -0.23 -2.56 -5.04
C LEU A 490 -0.15 -3.82 -5.92
N LEU A 491 -1.31 -4.32 -6.34
CA LEU A 491 -1.41 -5.55 -7.13
C LEU A 491 -1.29 -5.24 -8.62
N ASP A 492 -0.36 -5.90 -9.30
CA ASP A 492 -0.14 -5.69 -10.72
C ASP A 492 -0.99 -6.59 -11.62
N ILE A 493 -1.48 -5.99 -12.71
CA ILE A 493 -1.98 -6.69 -13.88
C ILE A 493 -1.06 -6.49 -15.08
N GLY A 494 -0.91 -7.56 -15.88
CA GLY A 494 -0.21 -7.54 -17.16
C GLY A 494 -1.19 -7.70 -18.34
N PRO A 495 -1.62 -6.61 -18.99
CA PRO A 495 -2.44 -6.67 -20.19
C PRO A 495 -1.66 -7.19 -21.41
N MET A 496 -2.39 -7.79 -22.36
CA MET A 496 -1.84 -8.23 -23.66
C MET A 496 -1.48 -7.02 -24.54
N ALA A 497 -0.60 -7.16 -25.52
CA ALA A 497 -0.20 -6.07 -26.43
C ALA A 497 -1.36 -5.30 -27.12
N ASN A 498 -2.49 -5.95 -27.36
CA ASN A 498 -3.68 -5.31 -27.93
C ASN A 498 -4.51 -4.50 -26.90
N GLY A 499 -4.15 -4.51 -25.62
CA GLY A 499 -4.86 -3.83 -24.53
C GLY A 499 -5.93 -4.66 -23.82
N THR A 500 -6.09 -5.94 -24.17
CA THR A 500 -7.00 -6.85 -23.46
C THR A 500 -6.38 -7.30 -22.15
N ILE A 501 -7.11 -7.14 -21.04
CA ILE A 501 -6.74 -7.76 -19.76
C ILE A 501 -7.17 -9.24 -19.78
N PRO A 502 -6.28 -10.20 -19.51
CA PRO A 502 -6.63 -11.62 -19.46
C PRO A 502 -7.86 -11.92 -18.59
N GLN A 503 -8.76 -12.78 -19.08
CA GLN A 503 -10.03 -13.09 -18.38
C GLN A 503 -9.82 -13.65 -16.98
N ILE A 504 -8.74 -14.43 -16.78
CA ILE A 504 -8.38 -14.97 -15.48
C ILE A 504 -8.04 -13.86 -14.46
N MET A 505 -7.32 -12.82 -14.89
CA MET A 505 -7.04 -11.65 -14.05
C MET A 505 -8.33 -10.89 -13.71
N GLN A 506 -9.19 -10.65 -14.71
CA GLN A 506 -10.48 -10.00 -14.49
C GLN A 506 -11.34 -10.77 -13.48
N LYS A 507 -11.38 -12.10 -13.59
CA LYS A 507 -12.11 -12.96 -12.67
C LYS A 507 -11.57 -12.85 -11.24
N GLY A 508 -10.25 -12.94 -11.06
CA GLY A 508 -9.61 -12.80 -9.75
C GLY A 508 -9.93 -11.46 -9.08
N LEU A 509 -9.78 -10.37 -9.83
CA LEU A 509 -10.10 -9.02 -9.37
C LEU A 509 -11.58 -8.84 -9.00
N LYS A 510 -12.51 -9.29 -9.86
CA LYS A 510 -13.95 -9.21 -9.59
C LYS A 510 -14.35 -10.04 -8.38
N ASP A 511 -13.77 -11.22 -8.20
CA ASP A 511 -14.07 -12.08 -7.05
C ASP A 511 -13.51 -11.49 -5.74
N ALA A 512 -12.29 -10.93 -5.75
CA ALA A 512 -11.75 -10.18 -4.62
C ALA A 512 -12.61 -8.94 -4.30
N GLY A 513 -12.98 -8.17 -5.33
CA GLY A 513 -13.76 -6.95 -5.20
C GLY A 513 -15.13 -7.14 -4.54
N LYS A 514 -15.81 -8.26 -4.79
CA LYS A 514 -17.05 -8.63 -4.09
C LYS A 514 -16.85 -8.69 -2.58
N TRP A 515 -15.78 -9.36 -2.12
CA TRP A 515 -15.46 -9.48 -0.70
C TRP A 515 -15.05 -8.14 -0.10
N ILE A 516 -14.17 -7.41 -0.80
CA ILE A 516 -13.58 -6.14 -0.37
C ILE A 516 -14.66 -5.07 -0.15
N LYS A 517 -15.60 -4.93 -1.09
CA LYS A 517 -16.64 -3.88 -1.03
C LYS A 517 -17.56 -4.04 0.17
N GLU A 518 -17.95 -5.28 0.49
CA GLU A 518 -18.81 -5.56 1.64
C GLU A 518 -18.11 -5.34 3.00
N ARG A 519 -16.77 -5.32 3.02
CA ARG A 519 -15.95 -5.20 4.23
C ARG A 519 -15.08 -3.95 4.21
N GLY A 520 -15.39 -2.99 3.34
CA GLY A 520 -14.57 -1.80 3.11
C GLY A 520 -14.24 -1.03 4.37
N GLU A 521 -15.19 -0.92 5.32
CA GLU A 521 -14.99 -0.21 6.60
C GLU A 521 -13.91 -0.84 7.51
N SER A 522 -13.57 -2.11 7.28
CA SER A 522 -12.50 -2.81 8.01
C SER A 522 -11.15 -2.75 7.31
N ILE A 523 -11.09 -2.18 6.11
CA ILE A 523 -9.88 -2.07 5.30
C ILE A 523 -9.51 -0.60 5.11
N TYR A 524 -10.37 0.15 4.42
CA TYR A 524 -10.15 1.56 4.13
C TYR A 524 -10.35 2.44 5.35
N ASP A 525 -9.65 3.57 5.39
CA ASP A 525 -9.71 4.53 6.51
C ASP A 525 -9.38 3.95 7.90
N THR A 526 -8.89 2.71 7.96
CA THR A 526 -8.44 2.07 9.20
C THR A 526 -6.97 2.39 9.49
N ARG A 527 -6.54 2.03 10.69
CA ARG A 527 -5.13 1.92 11.10
C ARG A 527 -4.84 0.46 11.45
N PHE A 528 -3.56 0.12 11.45
CA PHE A 528 -3.11 -1.14 12.04
C PHE A 528 -3.22 -1.04 13.57
N TRP A 529 -3.42 -2.18 14.23
CA TRP A 529 -3.35 -2.21 15.69
C TRP A 529 -1.89 -2.27 16.14
N GLN A 530 -1.46 -1.28 16.93
CA GLN A 530 -0.04 -1.12 17.28
C GLN A 530 0.52 -2.23 18.18
N THR A 531 -0.33 -3.02 18.82
CA THR A 531 0.10 -4.10 19.72
C THR A 531 0.62 -5.32 18.97
N THR A 532 -0.09 -5.75 17.91
CA THR A 532 0.30 -6.90 17.09
C THR A 532 -0.54 -6.91 15.81
N SER A 533 0.01 -7.48 14.73
CA SER A 533 -0.76 -7.79 13.53
C SER A 533 -1.69 -8.99 13.72
N GLY A 534 -1.50 -9.78 14.79
CA GLY A 534 -2.29 -10.96 15.16
C GLY A 534 -1.54 -12.28 15.02
N GLN A 535 -1.86 -13.23 15.90
CA GLN A 535 -1.22 -14.55 15.94
C GLN A 535 -1.88 -15.54 14.97
N GLY A 536 -1.07 -16.43 14.37
CA GLY A 536 -1.56 -17.48 13.47
C GLY A 536 -2.41 -16.90 12.33
N ASN A 537 -3.68 -17.30 12.27
CA ASN A 537 -4.64 -16.93 11.23
C ASN A 537 -5.42 -15.64 11.52
N PHE A 538 -5.12 -14.92 12.61
CA PHE A 538 -5.79 -13.67 12.95
C PHE A 538 -5.07 -12.46 12.37
N ARG A 539 -5.83 -11.50 11.84
CA ARG A 539 -5.36 -10.16 11.50
C ARG A 539 -6.29 -9.10 12.08
N TYR A 540 -5.74 -7.93 12.41
CA TYR A 540 -6.51 -6.86 13.03
C TYR A 540 -6.34 -5.51 12.33
N THR A 541 -7.43 -4.77 12.27
CA THR A 541 -7.44 -3.34 11.92
C THR A 541 -8.31 -2.59 12.92
N ILE A 542 -8.09 -1.29 13.04
CA ILE A 542 -8.81 -0.44 13.99
C ILE A 542 -9.26 0.85 13.32
N SER A 543 -10.43 1.34 13.74
CA SER A 543 -10.97 2.65 13.42
C SER A 543 -11.39 3.35 14.71
N ASP A 544 -11.74 4.63 14.63
CA ASP A 544 -12.22 5.39 15.80
C ASP A 544 -13.48 4.81 16.44
N SER A 545 -14.28 4.04 15.69
CA SER A 545 -15.56 3.51 16.13
C SER A 545 -15.59 2.00 16.40
N ALA A 546 -14.57 1.27 15.95
CA ALA A 546 -14.61 -0.19 15.99
C ALA A 546 -13.22 -0.82 15.87
N PHE A 547 -13.12 -2.04 16.41
CA PHE A 547 -12.01 -2.95 16.18
C PHE A 547 -12.46 -4.10 15.28
N TYR A 548 -11.64 -4.45 14.29
CA TYR A 548 -11.97 -5.50 13.33
C TYR A 548 -11.05 -6.71 13.50
N ILE A 549 -11.66 -7.88 13.50
CA ILE A 549 -11.01 -9.17 13.64
C ILE A 549 -11.19 -9.92 12.33
N HIS A 550 -10.09 -10.23 11.66
CA HIS A 550 -10.08 -11.00 10.43
C HIS A 550 -9.50 -12.40 10.69
N VAL A 551 -10.21 -13.44 10.27
CA VAL A 551 -9.77 -14.83 10.37
C VAL A 551 -9.50 -15.36 8.97
N LEU A 552 -8.23 -15.61 8.68
CA LEU A 552 -7.75 -15.99 7.35
C LEU A 552 -8.11 -17.42 6.94
N GLU A 553 -8.67 -18.21 7.84
CA GLU A 553 -9.12 -19.58 7.58
C GLU A 553 -10.49 -19.80 8.21
N LYS A 554 -11.20 -20.85 7.75
CA LYS A 554 -12.53 -21.17 8.26
C LYS A 554 -12.45 -21.41 9.78
N PRO A 555 -13.15 -20.62 10.61
CA PRO A 555 -13.09 -20.78 12.04
C PRO A 555 -13.91 -22.01 12.50
N ASN A 556 -13.65 -22.45 13.73
CA ASN A 556 -14.50 -23.43 14.42
C ASN A 556 -15.75 -22.72 15.01
N LEU A 557 -16.77 -23.49 15.40
CA LEU A 557 -17.96 -22.99 16.09
C LEU A 557 -17.64 -22.25 17.40
N THR A 558 -16.46 -22.47 17.96
CA THR A 558 -15.91 -21.64 19.03
C THR A 558 -14.59 -21.08 18.55
N LEU A 559 -14.59 -19.78 18.30
CA LEU A 559 -13.42 -19.04 17.87
C LEU A 559 -12.77 -18.40 19.08
N LEU A 560 -11.66 -18.97 19.55
CA LEU A 560 -10.85 -18.40 20.60
C LEU A 560 -9.84 -17.42 19.98
N ILE A 561 -9.92 -16.15 20.37
CA ILE A 561 -9.00 -15.10 19.94
C ILE A 561 -7.84 -15.06 20.93
N PRO A 562 -6.61 -15.38 20.51
CA PRO A 562 -5.46 -15.53 21.42
C PRO A 562 -4.89 -14.19 21.89
N ASP A 563 -5.23 -13.10 21.21
CA ASP A 563 -4.74 -11.76 21.53
C ASP A 563 -5.74 -11.02 22.44
N ALA A 564 -5.22 -10.24 23.39
CA ALA A 564 -6.02 -9.39 24.28
C ALA A 564 -6.55 -8.15 23.53
N ILE A 565 -7.54 -8.38 22.66
CA ILE A 565 -8.17 -7.37 21.81
C ILE A 565 -8.91 -6.30 22.64
N PRO A 566 -9.17 -5.10 22.07
CA PRO A 566 -9.88 -4.02 22.75
C PRO A 566 -11.40 -4.28 22.82
N PHE A 567 -11.77 -5.28 23.60
CA PHE A 567 -13.15 -5.68 23.92
C PHE A 567 -13.42 -5.51 25.42
N LEU A 568 -14.52 -4.84 25.74
CA LEU A 568 -15.06 -4.72 27.10
C LEU A 568 -16.41 -5.43 27.23
N ASN A 569 -16.75 -5.84 28.45
CA ASN A 569 -18.08 -6.37 28.74
C ASN A 569 -19.13 -5.28 28.46
N GLY A 570 -20.14 -5.62 27.66
CA GLY A 570 -21.15 -4.68 27.18
C GLY A 570 -20.93 -4.21 25.73
N ASP A 571 -19.74 -4.42 25.15
CA ASP A 571 -19.55 -4.27 23.71
C ASP A 571 -20.25 -5.42 22.94
N SER A 572 -20.74 -5.12 21.75
CA SER A 572 -21.32 -6.12 20.84
C SER A 572 -20.29 -6.55 19.80
N VAL A 573 -20.28 -7.84 19.44
CA VAL A 573 -19.51 -8.35 18.30
C VAL A 573 -20.47 -8.73 17.20
N GLN A 574 -20.23 -8.25 15.98
CA GLN A 574 -21.08 -8.51 14.81
C GLN A 574 -20.28 -9.13 13.67
N VAL A 575 -20.92 -9.97 12.87
CA VAL A 575 -20.36 -10.42 11.58
C VAL A 575 -20.30 -9.22 10.62
N LEU A 576 -19.22 -9.08 9.87
CA LEU A 576 -19.06 -8.02 8.87
C LEU A 576 -18.95 -8.59 7.45
N GLY A 577 -19.87 -8.16 6.59
CA GLY A 577 -19.96 -8.59 5.19
C GLY A 577 -20.66 -9.94 5.02
N GLY A 578 -20.88 -10.33 3.74
CA GLY A 578 -21.62 -11.54 3.41
C GLY A 578 -23.11 -11.45 3.73
N ASN A 579 -23.81 -12.58 3.61
CA ASN A 579 -25.26 -12.65 3.84
C ASN A 579 -25.66 -12.55 5.32
N MET A 580 -24.70 -12.67 6.25
CA MET A 580 -24.91 -12.58 7.71
C MET A 580 -24.39 -11.26 8.29
N SER A 581 -24.07 -10.27 7.46
CA SER A 581 -23.56 -8.98 7.92
C SER A 581 -24.52 -8.32 8.93
N GLY A 582 -23.97 -7.86 10.06
CA GLY A 582 -24.72 -7.24 11.16
C GLY A 582 -25.28 -8.23 12.19
N THR A 583 -25.22 -9.54 11.95
CA THR A 583 -25.63 -10.54 12.94
C THR A 583 -24.73 -10.49 14.16
N GLU A 584 -25.33 -10.35 15.34
CA GLU A 584 -24.61 -10.37 16.61
C GLU A 584 -24.11 -11.77 16.95
N VAL A 585 -22.89 -11.82 17.49
CA VAL A 585 -22.18 -13.03 17.86
C VAL A 585 -21.97 -12.99 19.37
N THR A 586 -22.29 -14.10 20.05
CA THR A 586 -22.08 -14.18 21.49
C THR A 586 -20.57 -14.18 21.78
N ALA A 587 -20.10 -13.12 22.43
CA ALA A 587 -18.72 -12.95 22.86
C ALA A 587 -18.60 -13.15 24.38
N THR A 588 -17.56 -13.83 24.83
CA THR A 588 -17.24 -14.01 26.25
C THR A 588 -15.78 -13.68 26.49
N LYS A 589 -15.51 -12.78 27.43
CA LYS A 589 -14.16 -12.44 27.87
C LYS A 589 -13.74 -13.40 28.99
N ASN A 590 -12.61 -14.06 28.81
CA ASN A 590 -12.02 -14.96 29.79
C ASN A 590 -11.22 -14.17 30.85
N GLU A 591 -10.90 -14.82 31.97
CA GLU A 591 -10.11 -14.22 33.07
C GLU A 591 -8.71 -13.78 32.63
N ASP A 592 -8.13 -14.47 31.65
CA ASP A 592 -6.82 -14.13 31.06
C ASP A 592 -6.88 -12.97 30.04
N GLY A 593 -8.07 -12.40 29.82
CA GLY A 593 -8.30 -11.29 28.90
C GLY A 593 -8.57 -11.68 27.44
N THR A 594 -8.46 -12.97 27.10
CA THR A 594 -8.82 -13.47 25.76
C THR A 594 -10.33 -13.44 25.53
N VAL A 595 -10.75 -13.41 24.27
CA VAL A 595 -12.17 -13.37 23.90
C VAL A 595 -12.53 -14.63 23.10
N ALA A 596 -13.62 -15.28 23.48
CA ALA A 596 -14.20 -16.39 22.74
C ALA A 596 -15.50 -15.96 22.06
N LEU A 597 -15.63 -16.25 20.77
CA LEU A 597 -16.86 -16.06 20.00
C LEU A 597 -17.56 -17.41 19.78
N ARG A 598 -18.87 -17.47 20.03
CA ARG A 598 -19.70 -18.63 19.68
C ARG A 598 -20.35 -18.39 18.32
N LEU A 599 -19.95 -19.18 17.33
CA LEU A 599 -20.42 -19.13 15.96
C LEU A 599 -21.39 -20.29 15.69
N ASP A 600 -22.28 -20.11 14.73
CA ASP A 600 -23.13 -21.18 14.19
C ASP A 600 -22.71 -21.53 12.75
N ASP A 601 -23.29 -22.61 12.22
CA ASP A 601 -22.98 -23.09 10.88
C ASP A 601 -23.34 -22.07 9.79
N GLU A 602 -24.36 -21.22 9.99
CA GLU A 602 -24.76 -20.20 9.03
C GLU A 602 -23.68 -19.12 8.90
N ILE A 603 -23.10 -18.66 10.01
CA ILE A 603 -21.96 -17.74 10.04
C ILE A 603 -20.74 -18.40 9.40
N LEU A 604 -20.45 -19.66 9.69
CA LEU A 604 -19.31 -20.36 9.10
C LEU A 604 -19.43 -20.51 7.57
N LEU A 605 -20.64 -20.54 7.03
CA LEU A 605 -20.93 -20.65 5.60
C LEU A 605 -21.17 -19.28 4.91
N SER A 606 -21.29 -18.20 5.69
CA SER A 606 -21.58 -16.85 5.21
C SER A 606 -20.44 -16.18 4.45
N ASP A 607 -19.22 -16.69 4.64
CA ASP A 607 -18.00 -16.19 4.01
C ASP A 607 -17.19 -17.34 3.41
N ARG A 608 -16.26 -17.01 2.52
CA ARG A 608 -15.42 -17.96 1.78
C ARG A 608 -13.93 -17.67 1.86
N TYR A 609 -13.53 -16.42 2.12
CA TYR A 609 -12.13 -16.03 2.03
C TYR A 609 -11.55 -15.70 3.40
N VAL A 610 -12.14 -14.72 4.08
CA VAL A 610 -11.69 -14.21 5.37
C VAL A 610 -12.92 -13.81 6.18
N TRP A 611 -13.17 -14.48 7.29
CA TRP A 611 -14.29 -14.18 8.19
C TRP A 611 -13.93 -12.92 8.97
N THR A 612 -14.79 -11.91 8.91
CA THR A 612 -14.54 -10.63 9.57
C THR A 612 -15.59 -10.35 10.63
N PHE A 613 -15.14 -9.97 11.82
CA PHE A 613 -15.98 -9.60 12.94
C PHE A 613 -15.66 -8.17 13.38
N LYS A 614 -16.69 -7.41 13.70
CA LYS A 614 -16.63 -6.03 14.18
C LYS A 614 -16.96 -5.99 15.66
N VAL A 615 -16.01 -5.56 16.47
CA VAL A 615 -16.28 -5.14 17.85
C VAL A 615 -16.78 -3.71 17.80
N VAL A 616 -18.06 -3.52 18.12
CA VAL A 616 -18.70 -2.20 18.20
C VAL A 616 -18.55 -1.69 19.62
N TYR A 617 -17.90 -0.54 19.79
CA TYR A 617 -17.74 0.09 21.10
C TYR A 617 -19.09 0.65 21.58
N GLN A 618 -19.70 -0.02 22.56
CA GLN A 618 -20.96 0.41 23.19
C GLN A 618 -20.73 0.92 24.62
N SER A 619 -19.65 0.46 25.25
CA SER A 619 -19.25 0.77 26.64
C SER A 619 -18.15 1.83 26.76
#